data_AF-A0A368X6A4-F1
#
_entry.id   AF-A0A368X6A4-F1
#
_cell.length_a   1.000
_cell.length_b   1.000
_cell.length_c   1.000
_cell.angle_alpha   90.00
_cell.angle_beta   90.00
_cell.angle_gamma   90.00
#
_symmetry.space_group_name_H-M   'P 1'
#
loop_
_entity.id
_entity.type
_entity.pdbx_description
1 polymer ?
#
loop_
_entity_poly.entity_id
_entity_poly.type
_entity_poly.pdbx_seq_one_letter_code
_entity_poly.pdbx_strand_id
1 'polypeptide(L)'
;MKLRVVILFLCNTLLVSCSDKVDLSKTYQGDYYYGVVEEVWDNRFTLVPIEIDPEVDIAPRLFFITEATSFINVESLASIEEGYKVKVWVEDVNSDKLVATKVQVPEH
;
A
#
# COMPACT_ATOMS: atom_id res chain seq x y z
N MET A 1 4.90 40.26 46.58
CA MET A 1 5.28 39.06 47.37
C MET A 1 4.28 37.96 47.04
N LYS A 2 4.77 36.84 46.45
CA LYS A 2 4.17 35.49 46.32
C LYS A 2 2.75 35.39 45.72
N LEU A 3 2.58 35.09 44.43
CA LEU A 3 2.66 33.76 43.78
C LEU A 3 1.74 32.70 44.42
N ARG A 4 0.66 32.33 43.72
CA ARG A 4 0.31 30.95 43.31
C ARG A 4 -1.01 30.95 42.53
N VAL A 5 -0.88 30.81 41.21
CA VAL A 5 -1.95 30.41 40.29
C VAL A 5 -2.18 28.92 40.49
N VAL A 6 -3.39 28.51 40.83
CA VAL A 6 -3.80 27.10 40.90
C VAL A 6 -4.79 26.88 39.78
N ILE A 7 -4.30 26.36 38.65
CA ILE A 7 -5.13 25.83 37.57
C ILE A 7 -5.20 24.32 37.81
N LEU A 8 -6.33 23.87 38.36
CA LEU A 8 -6.70 22.46 38.48
C LEU A 8 -7.65 22.14 37.32
N PHE A 9 -7.10 21.81 36.16
CA PHE A 9 -7.82 21.08 35.12
C PHE A 9 -7.31 19.65 35.11
N LEU A 10 -8.03 18.77 35.80
CA LEU A 10 -7.93 17.33 35.66
C LEU A 10 -8.47 16.96 34.27
N CYS A 11 -7.63 17.05 33.25
CA CYS A 11 -7.88 16.43 31.95
C CYS A 11 -7.28 15.02 32.03
N ASN A 12 -8.07 14.08 32.59
CA ASN A 12 -7.66 12.69 32.69
C ASN A 12 -8.30 11.90 31.54
N THR A 13 -7.44 11.16 30.85
CA THR A 13 -7.76 10.13 29.85
C THR A 13 -8.19 10.61 28.45
N LEU A 14 -7.32 11.38 27.79
CA LEU A 14 -7.21 11.29 26.33
C LEU A 14 -6.59 9.92 26.01
N LEU A 15 -7.43 8.95 25.66
CA LEU A 15 -7.02 7.82 24.82
C LEU A 15 -6.60 8.41 23.47
N VAL A 16 -5.37 8.91 23.40
CA VAL A 16 -4.68 9.06 22.13
C VAL A 16 -4.42 7.63 21.68
N SER A 17 -5.37 7.06 20.93
CA SER A 17 -5.01 6.02 20.00
C SER A 17 -4.03 6.69 19.04
N CYS A 18 -2.74 6.54 19.28
CA CYS A 18 -1.78 6.52 18.19
C CYS A 18 -2.17 5.32 17.33
N SER A 19 -3.23 5.49 16.52
CA SER A 19 -3.17 4.96 15.17
C SER A 19 -2.06 5.79 14.56
N ASP A 20 -0.84 5.30 14.70
CA ASP A 20 0.20 5.54 13.73
C ASP A 20 -0.39 5.06 12.43
N LYS A 21 -1.11 5.96 11.76
CA LYS A 21 -1.37 5.85 10.34
C LYS A 21 0.03 5.90 9.76
N VAL A 22 0.60 4.72 9.53
CA VAL A 22 1.76 4.59 8.66
C VAL A 22 1.34 5.29 7.39
N ASP A 23 1.86 6.49 7.22
CA ASP A 23 1.54 7.36 6.11
C ASP A 23 2.33 6.81 4.91
N LEU A 24 1.82 5.70 4.36
CA LEU A 24 2.37 5.02 3.18
C LEU A 24 2.46 5.97 1.98
N SER A 25 1.78 7.12 2.03
CA SER A 25 1.82 8.16 1.01
C SER A 25 3.20 8.78 0.79
N LYS A 26 4.12 8.67 1.76
CA LYS A 26 5.47 9.25 1.64
C LYS A 26 6.51 8.34 1.01
N THR A 27 6.28 7.04 0.93
CA THR A 27 7.32 6.09 0.50
C THR A 27 7.25 5.77 -1.00
N TYR A 28 6.13 6.04 -1.68
CA TYR A 28 5.94 5.58 -3.06
C TYR A 28 5.25 6.61 -3.97
N GLN A 29 6.02 7.62 -4.42
CA GLN A 29 5.70 8.43 -5.60
C GLN A 29 6.16 7.70 -6.87
N GLY A 30 5.51 6.59 -7.20
CA GLY A 30 5.83 5.83 -8.42
C GLY A 30 4.61 5.68 -9.30
N ASP A 31 4.74 5.98 -10.60
CA ASP A 31 3.74 5.61 -11.61
C ASP A 31 3.51 4.07 -11.66
N TYR A 32 4.41 3.29 -11.04
CA TYR A 32 4.36 1.85 -10.97
C TYR A 32 5.02 1.25 -9.71
N TYR A 33 4.64 0.01 -9.40
CA TYR A 33 5.25 -0.87 -8.41
C TYR A 33 5.90 -2.08 -9.07
N TYR A 34 6.99 -2.57 -8.49
CA TYR A 34 7.60 -3.85 -8.87
C TYR A 34 7.60 -4.79 -7.66
N GLY A 35 7.05 -5.98 -7.82
CA GLY A 35 6.83 -6.86 -6.68
C GLY A 35 6.52 -8.29 -7.06
N VAL A 36 6.30 -9.10 -6.04
CA VAL A 36 5.83 -10.48 -6.15
C VAL A 36 4.34 -10.52 -5.84
N VAL A 37 3.56 -11.20 -6.67
CA VAL A 37 2.14 -11.47 -6.41
C VAL A 37 2.02 -12.45 -5.26
N GLU A 38 1.26 -12.10 -4.23
CA GLU A 38 1.10 -12.93 -3.04
C GLU A 38 -0.21 -13.70 -3.07
N GLU A 39 -1.34 -13.04 -3.35
CA GLU A 39 -2.66 -13.65 -3.45
C GLU A 39 -3.40 -13.09 -4.66
N VAL A 40 -4.16 -13.93 -5.36
CA VAL A 40 -4.97 -13.54 -6.52
C VAL A 40 -6.44 -13.94 -6.30
N TRP A 41 -7.34 -13.00 -6.57
CA TRP A 41 -8.78 -13.22 -6.62
C TRP A 41 -9.34 -12.74 -7.97
N ASP A 42 -10.64 -12.97 -8.20
CA ASP A 42 -11.33 -12.72 -9.48
C ASP A 42 -11.05 -11.34 -10.11
N ASN A 43 -10.98 -10.27 -9.32
CA ASN A 43 -10.83 -8.90 -9.81
C ASN A 43 -9.77 -8.06 -9.05
N ARG A 44 -8.88 -8.75 -8.33
CA ARG A 44 -7.95 -8.09 -7.42
C ARG A 44 -6.79 -9.02 -7.06
N PHE A 45 -5.67 -8.43 -6.67
CA PHE A 45 -4.52 -9.19 -6.19
C PHE A 45 -3.74 -8.38 -5.15
N THR A 46 -2.92 -9.08 -4.37
CA THR A 46 -1.94 -8.45 -3.49
C THR A 46 -0.54 -8.54 -4.08
N LEU A 47 0.23 -7.49 -3.88
CA LEU A 47 1.62 -7.39 -4.29
C LEU A 47 2.48 -7.10 -3.06
N VAL A 48 3.58 -7.82 -2.94
CA VAL A 48 4.66 -7.49 -2.02
C VAL A 48 5.77 -6.81 -2.83
N PRO A 49 6.05 -5.51 -2.62
CA PRO A 49 7.12 -4.81 -3.33
C PRO A 49 8.47 -5.48 -3.08
N ILE A 50 9.30 -5.61 -4.12
CA ILE A 50 10.66 -6.17 -3.99
C ILE A 50 11.65 -5.09 -3.53
N GLU A 51 11.42 -3.84 -3.93
CA GLU A 51 12.19 -2.68 -3.50
C GLU A 51 11.43 -1.96 -2.38
N ILE A 52 11.90 -2.17 -1.16
CA ILE A 52 11.39 -1.52 0.05
C ILE A 52 12.56 -0.82 0.71
N ASP A 53 12.30 0.36 1.26
CA ASP A 53 13.28 1.09 2.08
C ASP A 53 13.78 0.17 3.21
N PRO A 54 15.11 -0.04 3.35
CA PRO A 54 15.68 -0.90 4.39
C PRO A 54 15.35 -0.44 5.82
N GLU A 55 14.86 0.79 6.01
CA GLU A 55 14.37 1.29 7.30
C GLU A 55 12.97 0.75 7.67
N VAL A 56 12.30 0.03 6.77
CA VAL A 56 10.96 -0.54 6.98
C VAL A 56 11.09 -2.00 7.42
N ASP A 57 10.76 -2.27 8.69
CA ASP A 57 10.82 -3.63 9.28
C ASP A 57 9.86 -4.64 8.64
N ILE A 58 8.79 -4.18 7.99
CA ILE A 58 7.74 -5.04 7.42
C ILE A 58 7.38 -4.57 6.01
N ALA A 59 7.57 -5.46 5.04
CA ALA A 59 7.14 -5.24 3.67
C ALA A 59 5.64 -4.94 3.59
N PRO A 60 5.23 -3.76 3.08
CA PRO A 60 3.81 -3.44 2.97
C PRO A 60 3.17 -4.35 1.91
N ARG A 61 2.02 -4.93 2.24
CA ARG A 61 1.17 -5.62 1.27
C ARG A 61 0.30 -4.59 0.57
N LEU A 62 0.46 -4.47 -0.75
CA LEU A 62 -0.32 -3.55 -1.57
C LEU A 62 -1.48 -4.29 -2.21
N PHE A 63 -2.66 -3.69 -2.14
CA PHE A 63 -3.89 -4.27 -2.67
C PHE A 63 -4.31 -3.54 -3.94
N PHE A 64 -4.49 -4.29 -5.03
CA PHE A 64 -4.83 -3.73 -6.34
C PHE A 64 -6.16 -4.27 -6.84
N ILE A 65 -7.00 -3.37 -7.35
CA ILE A 65 -8.22 -3.70 -8.09
C ILE A 65 -7.95 -3.64 -9.59
N THR A 66 -8.48 -4.60 -10.35
CA THR A 66 -8.16 -4.78 -11.77
C THR A 66 -9.29 -4.51 -12.77
N GLU A 67 -10.29 -3.72 -12.39
CA GLU A 67 -11.53 -3.48 -13.18
C GLU A 67 -11.26 -2.92 -14.60
N ALA A 68 -10.18 -2.16 -14.79
CA ALA A 68 -9.79 -1.56 -16.08
C ALA A 68 -8.30 -1.77 -16.39
N THR A 69 -7.75 -2.93 -16.01
CA THR A 69 -6.32 -3.22 -16.16
C THR A 69 -6.00 -3.76 -17.56
N SER A 70 -4.96 -3.21 -18.17
CA SER A 70 -4.31 -3.80 -19.35
C SER A 70 -3.23 -4.80 -18.93
N PHE A 71 -3.23 -6.00 -19.52
CA PHE A 71 -2.25 -7.04 -19.23
C PHE A 71 -1.24 -7.16 -20.39
N ILE A 72 0.05 -7.25 -20.04
CA ILE A 72 1.17 -7.41 -20.98
C ILE A 72 1.85 -8.74 -20.70
N ASN A 73 2.07 -9.53 -21.76
CA ASN A 73 2.65 -10.88 -21.76
C ASN A 73 1.79 -11.97 -21.10
N VAL A 74 0.60 -11.61 -20.60
CA VAL A 74 -0.43 -12.52 -20.13
C VAL A 74 -1.80 -12.05 -20.62
N GLU A 75 -2.74 -12.98 -20.76
CA GLU A 75 -4.07 -12.69 -21.30
C GLU A 75 -4.97 -11.98 -20.28
N SER A 76 -4.84 -12.32 -19.00
CA SER A 76 -5.68 -11.79 -17.93
C SER A 76 -5.04 -12.00 -16.56
N LEU A 77 -5.68 -11.46 -15.51
CA LEU A 77 -5.30 -11.72 -14.12
C LEU A 77 -5.32 -13.21 -13.78
N ALA A 78 -6.22 -14.00 -14.37
CA ALA A 78 -6.33 -15.43 -14.10
C ALA A 78 -5.11 -16.24 -14.59
N SER A 79 -4.28 -15.65 -15.44
CA SER A 79 -3.02 -16.22 -15.91
C SER A 79 -1.83 -15.90 -15.00
N ILE A 80 -2.04 -15.09 -13.95
CA ILE A 80 -1.01 -14.70 -12.99
C ILE A 80 -1.18 -15.57 -11.75
N GLU A 81 -0.10 -16.25 -11.37
CA GLU A 81 -0.07 -17.11 -10.18
C GLU A 81 0.68 -16.45 -9.02
N GLU A 82 0.42 -16.94 -7.82
CA GLU A 82 1.18 -16.56 -6.63
C GLU A 82 2.68 -16.84 -6.86
N GLY A 83 3.53 -15.90 -6.46
CA GLY A 83 4.98 -15.96 -6.68
C GLY A 83 5.46 -15.30 -7.97
N TYR A 84 4.57 -14.88 -8.87
CA TYR A 84 4.97 -14.18 -10.10
C TYR A 84 5.55 -12.80 -9.78
N LYS A 85 6.67 -12.46 -10.43
CA LYS A 85 7.22 -11.10 -10.41
C LYS A 85 6.48 -10.27 -11.43
N VAL A 86 5.94 -9.11 -11.03
CA VAL A 86 5.17 -8.25 -11.92
C VAL A 86 5.52 -6.79 -11.74
N LYS A 87 5.34 -6.02 -12.82
CA LYS A 87 5.35 -4.56 -12.81
C LYS A 87 3.92 -4.05 -12.94
N VAL A 88 3.46 -3.25 -11.99
CA VAL A 88 2.07 -2.79 -11.87
C VAL A 88 2.04 -1.28 -11.95
N TRP A 89 1.41 -0.70 -12.97
CA TRP A 89 1.13 0.74 -13.01
C TRP A 89 -0.18 1.03 -12.31
N VAL A 90 -0.23 2.17 -11.64
CA VAL A 90 -1.32 2.50 -10.72
C VAL A 90 -1.92 3.86 -11.02
N GLU A 91 -3.20 3.98 -10.73
CA GLU A 91 -3.86 5.27 -10.54
C GLU A 91 -4.36 5.34 -9.09
N ASP A 92 -3.96 6.41 -8.39
CA ASP A 92 -4.45 6.72 -7.05
C ASP A 92 -5.87 7.30 -7.18
N VAL A 93 -6.88 6.47 -6.87
CA VAL A 93 -8.27 6.91 -6.91
C VAL A 93 -8.71 7.50 -5.56
N ASN A 94 -8.14 7.02 -4.45
CA ASN A 94 -8.27 7.55 -3.08
C ASN A 94 -7.14 6.99 -2.19
N SER A 95 -6.88 7.61 -1.03
CA SER A 95 -5.78 7.26 -0.10
C SER A 95 -5.67 5.78 0.29
N ASP A 96 -6.77 5.02 0.17
CA ASP A 96 -6.84 3.61 0.57
C ASP A 96 -7.12 2.65 -0.61
N LYS A 97 -7.26 3.17 -1.84
CA LYS A 97 -7.65 2.37 -3.01
C LYS A 97 -6.69 2.58 -4.18
N LEU A 98 -5.84 1.59 -4.40
CA LEU A 98 -4.96 1.52 -5.57
C LEU A 98 -5.66 0.75 -6.70
N VAL A 99 -5.79 1.38 -7.86
CA VAL A 99 -6.32 0.74 -9.07
C VAL A 99 -5.17 0.43 -10.02
N ALA A 100 -5.02 -0.84 -10.40
CA ALA A 100 -4.02 -1.22 -11.39
C ALA A 100 -4.52 -0.83 -12.79
N THR A 101 -3.79 0.01 -13.49
CA THR A 101 -4.10 0.39 -14.89
C THR A 101 -3.39 -0.52 -15.89
N LYS A 102 -2.23 -1.06 -15.50
CA LYS A 102 -1.43 -1.94 -16.33
C LYS A 102 -0.67 -2.94 -15.47
N VAL A 103 -0.59 -4.18 -15.91
CA VAL A 103 0.21 -5.24 -15.28
C VAL A 103 1.06 -5.89 -16.35
N GLN A 104 2.37 -5.94 -16.13
CA GLN A 104 3.33 -6.61 -17.00
C GLN A 104 3.99 -7.75 -16.25
N VAL A 105 3.94 -8.94 -16.83
CA VAL A 105 4.74 -10.10 -16.42
C VAL A 105 6.02 -10.11 -17.27
N PRO A 106 7.24 -10.15 -16.69
CA PRO A 106 8.48 -10.25 -17.44
C PRO A 106 8.48 -11.50 -18.34
N GLU A 107 9.04 -11.40 -19.54
CA GLU A 107 9.24 -12.58 -20.40
C GLU A 107 10.29 -13.50 -19.76
N HIS A 108 10.01 -14.80 -19.76
CA HIS A 108 10.91 -15.85 -19.28
C HIS A 108 11.87 -16.33 -20.38
#